data_AF-A0A7K0GNQ5-F1
#
_entry.id   AF-A0A7K0GNQ5-F1
#
_cell.length_a   1.000
_cell.length_b   1.000
_cell.length_c   1.000
_cell.angle_alpha   90.00
_cell.angle_beta   90.00
_cell.angle_gamma   90.00
#
_symmetry.space_group_name_H-M   'P 1'
#
loop_
_entity.id
_entity.type
_entity.pdbx_description
1 polymer ?
#
loop_
_entity_poly.entity_id
_entity_poly.type
_entity_poly.pdbx_seq_one_letter_code
_entity_poly.pdbx_strand_id
1 'polypeptide(L)'
;MDSIFKKNIITKQEESLKHDQTFIDYIKTLSKTKLNSKGEDWVKTKELSKRVGISYDMFRKVLNKSKPNQPRDFIIAICAALFLSEMETNKALFYYDDLPRLDDTVGCRDYYIIQTLEGNLGREHDKDFINKGVEEVNKTLVNYGFSPLRLRNKDKSKEQDIKPDNEPKARVI
;
A
#
# COMPACT_ATOMS: atom_id res chain seq x y z
N MET A 1 -26.46 -20.21 -36.47
CA MET A 1 -25.00 -20.35 -36.56
C MET A 1 -24.37 -19.02 -36.90
N ASP A 2 -23.92 -18.13 -36.01
CA ASP A 2 -24.25 -17.85 -34.61
C ASP A 2 -23.91 -16.37 -34.41
N SER A 3 -24.87 -15.50 -34.74
CA SER A 3 -24.79 -14.04 -34.55
C SER A 3 -25.06 -13.63 -33.08
N ILE A 4 -24.72 -14.51 -32.13
CA ILE A 4 -24.95 -14.36 -30.69
C ILE A 4 -23.62 -14.15 -29.94
N PHE A 5 -22.47 -14.50 -30.57
CA PHE A 5 -21.16 -14.46 -29.90
C PHE A 5 -20.41 -13.11 -29.94
N LYS A 6 -20.98 -12.05 -30.55
CA LYS A 6 -20.35 -10.72 -30.59
C LYS A 6 -20.97 -9.67 -29.65
N LYS A 7 -22.03 -10.01 -28.91
CA LYS A 7 -22.68 -9.07 -27.97
C LYS A 7 -22.29 -9.24 -26.50
N ASN A 8 -21.46 -10.24 -26.19
CA ASN A 8 -20.97 -10.49 -24.83
C ASN A 8 -19.50 -10.10 -24.63
N ILE A 9 -18.92 -9.24 -25.48
CA ILE A 9 -17.72 -8.48 -25.11
C ILE A 9 -18.18 -7.36 -24.17
N ILE A 10 -18.52 -7.78 -22.96
CA ILE A 10 -18.11 -7.15 -21.70
C ILE A 10 -18.03 -5.61 -21.83
N THR A 11 -19.18 -4.97 -22.03
CA THR A 11 -19.46 -3.75 -21.30
C THR A 11 -19.62 -4.17 -19.84
N LYS A 12 -18.50 -4.49 -19.18
CA LYS A 12 -18.42 -4.36 -17.73
C LYS A 12 -18.57 -2.87 -17.53
N GLN A 13 -19.80 -2.44 -17.30
CA GLN A 13 -20.07 -1.11 -16.79
C GLN A 13 -19.11 -0.93 -15.63
N GLU A 14 -18.08 -0.11 -15.83
CA GLU A 14 -17.47 0.61 -14.73
C GLU A 14 -18.62 1.41 -14.12
N GLU A 15 -19.35 0.80 -13.18
CA GLU A 15 -20.03 1.59 -12.18
C GLU A 15 -18.95 2.52 -11.65
N SER A 16 -19.07 3.81 -11.98
CA SER A 16 -18.14 4.83 -11.51
C SER A 16 -18.02 4.63 -10.00
N LEU A 17 -16.90 4.08 -9.53
CA LEU A 17 -16.68 3.93 -8.10
C LEU A 17 -16.75 5.34 -7.55
N LYS A 18 -17.80 5.62 -6.77
CA LYS A 18 -17.96 6.90 -6.10
C LYS A 18 -17.37 6.76 -4.71
N HIS A 19 -16.75 7.84 -4.22
CA HIS A 19 -16.33 7.91 -2.83
C HIS A 19 -17.59 7.91 -1.95
N ASP A 20 -17.87 6.78 -1.30
CA ASP A 20 -18.97 6.59 -0.37
C ASP A 20 -18.63 7.04 1.06
N GLN A 21 -17.34 7.25 1.34
CA GLN A 21 -16.82 7.81 2.59
C GLN A 21 -15.50 8.55 2.35
N THR A 22 -15.04 9.31 3.36
CA THR A 22 -13.73 9.97 3.29
C THR A 22 -12.60 9.00 3.66
N PHE A 23 -11.39 9.24 3.13
CA PHE A 23 -10.19 8.50 3.52
C PHE A 23 -9.99 8.44 5.05
N ILE A 24 -10.16 9.58 5.73
CA ILE A 24 -9.95 9.63 7.18
C ILE A 24 -10.98 8.79 7.94
N ASP A 25 -12.23 8.75 7.49
CA ASP A 25 -13.28 7.95 8.13
C ASP A 25 -13.06 6.45 7.88
N TYR A 26 -12.60 6.09 6.68
CA TYR A 26 -12.21 4.72 6.37
C TYR A 26 -11.07 4.23 7.28
N ILE A 27 -9.97 4.99 7.36
CA ILE A 27 -8.82 4.65 8.22
C ILE A 27 -9.22 4.61 9.70
N LYS A 28 -10.05 5.55 10.17
CA LYS A 28 -10.54 5.55 11.55
C LYS A 28 -11.37 4.30 11.85
N THR A 29 -12.26 3.91 10.94
CA THR A 29 -13.11 2.73 11.09
C THR A 29 -12.26 1.48 11.24
N LEU A 30 -11.28 1.28 10.36
CA LEU A 30 -10.37 0.14 10.44
C LEU A 30 -9.49 0.16 11.69
N SER A 31 -9.02 1.35 12.12
CA SER A 31 -8.17 1.46 13.30
C SER A 31 -8.84 1.03 14.61
N LYS A 32 -10.17 1.02 14.68
CA LYS A 32 -10.93 0.70 15.90
C LYS A 32 -10.81 -0.78 16.30
N THR A 33 -10.58 -1.67 15.36
CA THR A 33 -10.49 -3.12 15.60
C THR A 33 -9.05 -3.61 15.76
N LYS A 34 -8.06 -2.72 15.64
CA LYS A 34 -6.63 -3.07 15.68
C LYS A 34 -6.10 -2.89 17.10
N LEU A 35 -5.23 -3.81 17.53
CA LEU A 35 -4.64 -3.81 18.87
C LEU A 35 -3.70 -2.61 19.04
N ASN A 36 -3.81 -1.91 20.16
CA ASN A 36 -2.97 -0.78 20.53
C ASN A 36 -1.80 -1.18 21.47
N SER A 37 -0.91 -0.24 21.75
CA SER A 37 0.27 -0.45 22.60
C SER A 37 -0.03 -0.90 24.03
N LYS A 38 -1.26 -0.68 24.52
CA LYS A 38 -1.71 -1.14 25.83
C LYS A 38 -2.30 -2.55 25.81
N GLY A 39 -2.47 -3.14 24.63
CA GLY A 39 -3.16 -4.41 24.45
C GLY A 39 -4.70 -4.26 24.44
N GLU A 40 -5.20 -3.05 24.21
CA GLU A 40 -6.63 -2.79 24.02
C GLU A 40 -6.92 -2.60 22.54
N ASP A 41 -8.17 -2.76 22.13
CA ASP A 41 -8.60 -2.35 20.79
C ASP A 41 -8.48 -0.84 20.61
N TRP A 42 -8.51 -0.42 19.36
CA TRP A 42 -8.44 0.96 18.89
C TRP A 42 -7.05 1.61 18.94
N VAL A 43 -6.43 1.66 17.76
CA VAL A 43 -5.21 2.43 17.51
C VAL A 43 -5.57 3.91 17.30
N LYS A 44 -5.17 4.76 18.26
CA LYS A 44 -5.38 6.21 18.16
C LYS A 44 -4.46 6.82 17.10
N THR A 45 -4.90 7.92 16.47
CA THR A 45 -4.15 8.66 15.44
C THR A 45 -2.70 8.99 15.84
N LYS A 46 -2.47 9.36 17.11
CA LYS A 46 -1.12 9.65 17.61
C LYS A 46 -0.24 8.41 17.68
N GLU A 47 -0.81 7.27 18.05
CA GLU A 47 -0.08 6.00 18.03
C GLU A 47 0.19 5.55 16.60
N LEU A 48 -0.80 5.64 15.72
CA LEU A 48 -0.65 5.29 14.31
C LEU A 48 0.47 6.12 13.65
N SER A 49 0.60 7.41 13.95
CA SER A 49 1.70 8.22 13.44
C SER A 49 3.09 7.70 13.84
N LYS A 50 3.22 7.11 15.04
CA LYS A 50 4.46 6.49 15.51
C LYS A 50 4.75 5.20 14.76
N ARG A 51 3.73 4.36 14.54
CA ARG A 51 3.85 3.11 13.76
C ARG A 51 4.29 3.36 12.32
N VAL A 52 3.84 4.48 11.74
CA VAL A 52 4.24 4.93 10.40
C VAL A 52 5.66 5.49 10.39
N GLY A 53 6.20 5.92 11.53
CA GLY A 53 7.54 6.51 11.63
C GLY A 53 7.62 8.00 11.29
N ILE A 54 6.53 8.76 11.52
CA ILE A 54 6.49 10.19 11.20
C ILE A 54 5.93 11.05 12.34
N SER A 55 6.18 12.37 12.28
CA SER A 55 5.61 13.30 13.24
C SER A 55 4.09 13.34 13.19
N TYR A 56 3.45 13.45 14.35
CA TYR A 56 1.99 13.54 14.47
C TYR A 56 1.36 14.67 13.63
N ASP A 57 1.99 15.86 13.58
CA ASP A 57 1.49 16.98 12.78
C ASP A 57 1.45 16.65 11.28
N MET A 58 2.55 16.14 10.74
CA MET A 58 2.60 15.70 9.34
C MET A 58 1.56 14.60 9.06
N PHE A 59 1.45 13.61 9.95
CA PHE A 59 0.47 12.53 9.82
C PHE A 59 -0.96 13.05 9.77
N ARG A 60 -1.32 13.96 10.70
CA ARG A 60 -2.64 14.60 10.73
C ARG A 60 -2.90 15.36 9.43
N LYS A 61 -1.90 16.08 8.89
CA LYS A 61 -2.07 16.83 7.64
C LYS A 61 -2.35 15.92 6.45
N VAL A 62 -1.68 14.76 6.37
CA VAL A 62 -1.91 13.75 5.34
C VAL A 62 -3.29 13.11 5.49
N LEU A 63 -3.66 12.66 6.70
CA LEU A 63 -4.99 12.08 6.95
C LEU A 63 -6.13 13.02 6.56
N ASN A 64 -6.01 14.31 6.85
CA ASN A 64 -7.03 15.30 6.50
C ASN A 64 -6.91 15.81 5.05
N LYS A 65 -6.04 15.22 4.22
CA LYS A 65 -5.76 15.66 2.84
C LYS A 65 -5.39 17.16 2.71
N SER A 66 -4.93 17.77 3.80
CA SER A 66 -4.55 19.18 3.87
C SER A 66 -3.12 19.46 3.38
N LYS A 67 -2.41 18.41 2.94
CA LYS A 67 -1.07 18.50 2.38
C LYS A 67 -1.10 17.91 0.97
N PRO A 68 -0.94 18.73 -0.07
CA PRO A 68 -1.01 18.24 -1.45
C PRO A 68 0.18 17.32 -1.77
N ASN A 69 0.03 16.54 -2.83
CA ASN A 69 1.10 15.77 -3.47
C ASN A 69 1.84 14.82 -2.52
N GLN A 70 1.13 14.12 -1.63
CA GLN A 70 1.79 13.09 -0.83
C GLN A 70 2.11 11.86 -1.68
N PRO A 71 3.26 11.18 -1.43
CA PRO A 71 3.57 9.96 -2.14
C PRO A 71 2.50 8.90 -1.87
N ARG A 72 2.16 8.12 -2.89
CA ARG A 72 1.34 6.90 -2.77
C ARG A 72 1.83 5.97 -1.68
N ASP A 73 3.15 5.80 -1.58
CA ASP A 73 3.84 5.02 -0.55
C ASP A 73 3.51 5.47 0.89
N PHE A 74 3.18 6.74 1.10
CA PHE A 74 2.75 7.20 2.42
C PHE A 74 1.44 6.50 2.79
N ILE A 75 0.47 6.47 1.87
CA ILE A 75 -0.83 5.83 2.09
C ILE A 75 -0.65 4.34 2.35
N ILE A 76 0.21 3.69 1.55
CA ILE A 76 0.62 2.29 1.76
C ILE A 76 1.24 2.09 3.15
N ALA A 77 2.08 3.02 3.62
CA ALA A 77 2.66 2.93 4.96
C ALA A 77 1.61 3.06 6.08
N ILE A 78 0.56 3.86 5.90
CA ILE A 78 -0.58 3.90 6.84
C ILE A 78 -1.29 2.55 6.89
N CYS A 79 -1.54 1.96 5.71
CA CYS A 79 -2.17 0.65 5.58
C CYS A 79 -1.32 -0.47 6.21
N ALA A 80 -0.02 -0.48 5.93
CA ALA A 80 0.92 -1.43 6.53
C ALA A 80 0.99 -1.28 8.05
N ALA A 81 0.99 -0.06 8.59
CA ALA A 81 0.96 0.21 10.02
C ALA A 81 -0.32 -0.27 10.74
N LEU A 82 -1.39 -0.51 9.98
CA LEU A 82 -2.67 -1.04 10.44
C LEU A 82 -2.89 -2.51 10.07
N PHE A 83 -1.92 -3.17 9.43
CA PHE A 83 -2.05 -4.56 8.97
C PHE A 83 -3.29 -4.74 8.08
N LEU A 84 -3.44 -3.85 7.10
CA LEU A 84 -4.51 -3.93 6.12
C LEU A 84 -4.12 -4.88 4.99
N SER A 85 -5.11 -5.63 4.50
CA SER A 85 -5.00 -6.45 3.30
C SER A 85 -4.74 -5.62 2.04
N GLU A 86 -4.39 -6.28 0.93
CA GLU A 86 -4.34 -5.66 -0.40
C GLU A 86 -5.67 -4.99 -0.74
N MET A 87 -6.80 -5.69 -0.51
CA MET A 87 -8.12 -5.17 -0.83
C MET A 87 -8.43 -3.87 -0.08
N GLU A 88 -8.15 -3.85 1.23
CA GLU A 88 -8.34 -2.65 2.05
C GLU A 88 -7.36 -1.53 1.68
N THR A 89 -6.13 -1.89 1.32
CA THR A 89 -5.12 -0.94 0.85
C THR A 89 -5.53 -0.29 -0.47
N ASN A 90 -6.04 -1.07 -1.41
CA ASN A 90 -6.59 -0.56 -2.68
C ASN A 90 -7.79 0.37 -2.46
N LYS A 91 -8.67 0.07 -1.50
CA LYS A 91 -9.75 1.00 -1.10
C LYS A 91 -9.21 2.28 -0.47
N ALA A 92 -8.20 2.18 0.39
CA ALA A 92 -7.55 3.36 0.98
C ALA A 92 -6.90 4.26 -0.08
N LEU A 93 -6.23 3.67 -1.08
CA LEU A 93 -5.66 4.38 -2.23
C LEU A 93 -6.73 5.12 -3.04
N PHE A 94 -7.85 4.45 -3.30
CA PHE A 94 -9.02 5.02 -3.96
C PHE A 94 -9.59 6.22 -3.17
N TYR A 95 -9.90 6.04 -1.88
CA TYR A 95 -10.46 7.11 -1.05
C TYR A 95 -9.50 8.28 -0.82
N TYR A 96 -8.17 8.06 -0.95
CA TYR A 96 -7.21 9.12 -0.75
C TYR A 96 -7.29 10.16 -1.87
N ASP A 97 -7.17 9.78 -3.14
CA ASP A 97 -7.25 10.68 -4.32
C ASP A 97 -7.28 9.84 -5.62
N ASP A 98 -8.08 8.77 -5.65
CA ASP A 98 -8.16 7.85 -6.79
C ASP A 98 -6.77 7.34 -7.24
N LEU A 99 -5.90 7.10 -6.25
CA LEU A 99 -4.52 6.69 -6.51
C LEU A 99 -4.50 5.31 -7.20
N PRO A 100 -3.51 5.05 -8.08
CA PRO A 100 -3.39 3.76 -8.74
C PRO A 100 -3.36 2.61 -7.73
N ARG A 101 -4.16 1.57 -8.01
CA ARG A 101 -4.17 0.32 -7.25
C ARG A 101 -2.80 -0.35 -7.26
N LEU A 102 -2.53 -1.18 -6.26
CA LEU A 102 -1.34 -2.03 -6.22
C LEU A 102 -1.31 -2.92 -7.46
N ASP A 103 -0.18 -2.93 -8.14
CA ASP A 103 0.08 -3.82 -9.28
C ASP A 103 0.44 -5.21 -8.75
N ASP A 104 -0.36 -6.21 -9.12
CA ASP A 104 -0.20 -7.61 -8.73
C ASP A 104 0.68 -8.42 -9.69
N THR A 105 1.25 -7.76 -10.72
CA THR A 105 2.17 -8.38 -11.66
C THR A 105 3.39 -8.93 -10.94
N VAL A 106 3.59 -10.26 -11.02
CA VAL A 106 4.69 -10.97 -10.36
C VAL A 106 6.03 -10.32 -10.66
N GLY A 107 6.79 -10.02 -9.61
CA GLY A 107 8.14 -9.45 -9.69
C GLY A 107 8.20 -7.92 -9.75
N CYS A 108 7.06 -7.22 -9.85
CA CYS A 108 7.05 -5.78 -9.70
C CYS A 108 7.17 -5.36 -8.21
N ARG A 109 7.43 -4.07 -7.97
CA ARG A 109 7.57 -3.54 -6.60
C ARG A 109 6.32 -3.77 -5.76
N ASP A 110 5.15 -3.48 -6.33
CA ASP A 110 3.88 -3.57 -5.62
C ASP A 110 3.50 -5.03 -5.32
N TYR A 111 3.89 -5.99 -6.16
CA TYR A 111 3.73 -7.41 -5.87
C TYR A 111 4.37 -7.80 -4.53
N TYR A 112 5.58 -7.31 -4.25
CA TYR A 112 6.26 -7.58 -2.96
C TYR A 112 5.63 -6.83 -1.78
N ILE A 113 5.04 -5.66 -2.03
CA ILE A 113 4.21 -4.96 -1.04
C ILE A 113 2.99 -5.83 -0.71
N ILE A 114 2.26 -6.31 -1.72
CA ILE A 114 1.08 -7.18 -1.57
C ILE A 114 1.44 -8.43 -0.78
N GLN A 115 2.48 -9.16 -1.18
CA GLN A 115 2.93 -10.37 -0.47
C GLN A 115 3.21 -10.09 1.02
N THR A 116 3.79 -8.94 1.33
CA THR A 116 4.08 -8.56 2.72
C THR A 116 2.83 -8.16 3.49
N LEU A 117 1.90 -7.43 2.86
CA LEU A 117 0.62 -7.06 3.49
C LEU A 117 -0.20 -8.32 3.84
N GLU A 118 -0.37 -9.22 2.87
CA GLU A 118 -1.10 -10.47 3.03
C GLU A 118 -0.42 -11.42 4.03
N GLY A 119 0.91 -11.55 3.96
CA GLY A 119 1.68 -12.38 4.90
C GLY A 119 1.69 -11.87 6.35
N ASN A 120 1.31 -10.60 6.56
CA ASN A 120 1.19 -9.99 7.88
C ASN A 120 -0.23 -10.05 8.47
N LEU A 121 -1.22 -10.55 7.73
CA LEU A 121 -2.57 -10.75 8.26
C LEU A 121 -2.56 -11.72 9.44
N GLY A 122 -3.40 -11.46 10.43
CA GLY A 122 -3.44 -12.16 11.71
C GLY A 122 -2.45 -11.61 12.75
N ARG A 123 -1.46 -10.81 12.35
CA ARG A 123 -0.48 -10.21 13.28
C ARG A 123 -0.94 -8.88 13.87
N GLU A 124 -2.09 -8.36 13.47
CA GLU A 124 -2.65 -7.12 14.04
C GLU A 124 -2.97 -7.22 15.54
N HIS A 125 -3.05 -8.43 16.08
CA HIS A 125 -3.32 -8.72 17.50
C HIS A 125 -2.08 -9.24 18.24
N ASP A 126 -0.92 -9.26 17.58
CA ASP A 126 0.36 -9.61 18.21
C ASP A 126 1.03 -8.35 18.77
N LYS A 127 1.04 -8.21 20.10
CA LYS A 127 1.59 -7.07 20.83
C LYS A 127 3.06 -6.80 20.52
N ASP A 128 3.85 -7.83 20.23
CA ASP A 128 5.28 -7.69 19.91
C ASP A 128 5.50 -7.33 18.43
N PHE A 129 4.42 -7.34 17.65
CA PHE A 129 4.44 -7.10 16.21
C PHE A 129 3.71 -5.82 15.78
N ILE A 130 2.85 -5.23 16.60
CA ILE A 130 1.99 -4.08 16.24
C ILE A 130 2.70 -2.86 15.63
N ASN A 131 4.01 -2.70 15.83
CA ASN A 131 4.80 -1.58 15.28
C ASN A 131 5.66 -1.96 14.06
N LYS A 132 5.59 -3.21 13.57
CA LYS A 132 6.49 -3.74 12.56
C LYS A 132 5.96 -3.72 11.13
N GLY A 133 4.68 -3.44 10.91
CA GLY A 133 4.08 -3.55 9.56
C GLY A 133 4.83 -2.76 8.47
N VAL A 134 5.22 -1.50 8.75
CA VAL A 134 6.00 -0.68 7.79
C VAL A 134 7.43 -1.20 7.65
N GLU A 135 8.04 -1.66 8.74
CA GLU A 135 9.39 -2.22 8.76
C GLU A 135 9.46 -3.48 7.88
N GLU A 136 8.49 -4.39 8.00
CA GLU A 136 8.43 -5.60 7.20
C GLU A 136 8.30 -5.29 5.70
N VAL A 137 7.43 -4.35 5.31
CA VAL A 137 7.32 -3.94 3.90
C VAL A 137 8.65 -3.39 3.40
N ASN A 138 9.29 -2.51 4.16
CA ASN A 138 10.59 -1.95 3.77
C ASN A 138 11.69 -3.02 3.68
N LYS A 139 11.70 -3.98 4.61
CA LYS A 139 12.64 -5.09 4.62
C LYS A 139 12.45 -5.98 3.39
N THR A 140 11.21 -6.34 3.06
CA THR A 140 10.91 -7.10 1.84
C THR A 140 11.35 -6.33 0.60
N LEU A 141 11.01 -5.05 0.48
CA LEU A 141 11.41 -4.23 -0.66
C LEU A 141 12.93 -4.21 -0.85
N VAL A 142 13.69 -3.97 0.23
CA VAL A 142 15.16 -3.99 0.19
C VAL A 142 15.70 -5.36 -0.19
N ASN A 143 15.13 -6.45 0.34
CA ASN A 143 15.55 -7.82 0.01
C ASN A 143 15.41 -8.13 -1.48
N TYR A 144 14.43 -7.54 -2.16
CA TYR A 144 14.21 -7.71 -3.60
C TYR A 144 14.78 -6.56 -4.45
N GLY A 145 15.65 -5.71 -3.87
CA GLY A 145 16.38 -4.67 -4.60
C GLY A 145 15.59 -3.39 -4.87
N PHE A 146 14.41 -3.20 -4.26
CA PHE A 146 13.59 -2.00 -4.39
C PHE A 146 13.91 -0.96 -3.31
N SER A 147 13.58 0.30 -3.62
CA SER A 147 13.63 1.37 -2.62
C SER A 147 12.53 1.18 -1.56
N PRO A 148 12.82 1.45 -0.27
CA PRO A 148 11.82 1.49 0.80
C PRO A 148 10.65 2.45 0.48
N LEU A 149 9.56 2.31 1.22
CA LEU A 149 8.40 3.20 1.12
C LEU A 149 8.81 4.66 1.32
N ARG A 150 8.48 5.49 0.33
CA ARG A 150 8.73 6.93 0.34
C ARG A 150 7.69 7.67 1.18
N LEU A 151 8.09 8.17 2.35
CA LEU A 151 7.19 8.91 3.24
C LEU A 151 7.20 10.43 2.99
N ARG A 152 8.17 10.94 2.22
CA ARG A 152 8.27 12.37 1.87
C ARG A 152 8.72 12.54 0.42
N ASN A 153 8.25 13.61 -0.21
CA ASN A 153 8.65 13.96 -1.59
C ASN A 153 10.15 14.21 -1.75
N LYS A 154 10.85 14.53 -0.66
CA LYS A 154 12.30 14.79 -0.68
C LYS A 154 13.13 13.51 -0.55
N ASP A 155 12.53 12.37 -0.20
CA ASP A 155 13.28 11.12 -0.11
C ASP A 155 13.53 10.66 -1.56
N LYS A 156 14.79 10.75 -2.00
CA LYS A 156 15.19 10.37 -3.36
C LYS A 156 15.16 8.84 -3.48
N SER A 157 14.36 8.30 -4.40
CA SER A 157 14.44 6.88 -4.79
C SER A 157 15.78 6.63 -5.48
N LYS A 158 16.53 5.62 -5.03
CA LYS A 158 17.66 5.06 -5.80
C LYS A 158 17.14 3.79 -6.47
N GLU A 159 16.18 3.92 -7.37
CA GLU A 159 15.80 2.78 -8.21
C GLU A 159 16.94 2.58 -9.21
N GLN A 160 17.62 1.44 -9.12
CA GLN A 160 18.58 1.03 -10.13
C GLN A 160 17.76 0.59 -11.34
N ASP A 161 17.96 1.25 -12.48
CA ASP A 161 17.43 0.79 -13.76
C ASP A 161 17.95 -0.63 -14.01
N ILE A 162 17.10 -1.64 -13.83
CA ILE A 162 17.40 -2.99 -14.30
C ILE A 162 17.37 -2.91 -15.82
N LYS A 163 18.54 -2.75 -16.43
CA LYS A 163 18.70 -2.90 -17.87
C LYS A 163 18.46 -4.36 -18.22
N PRO A 164 17.65 -4.69 -19.23
CA PRO A 164 17.51 -6.06 -19.70
C PRO A 164 18.87 -6.55 -20.20
N ASP A 165 19.31 -7.72 -19.71
CA ASP A 165 20.51 -8.40 -20.18
C ASP A 165 20.40 -8.66 -21.69
N ASN A 166 21.37 -8.15 -22.45
CA ASN A 166 21.50 -8.47 -23.87
C ASN A 166 21.98 -9.92 -24.03
N GLU A 167 21.29 -10.65 -24.91
CA GLU A 167 21.51 -12.04 -25.32
C GLU A 167 22.97 -12.47 -25.59
N PRO A 168 23.29 -13.78 -25.47
CA PRO A 168 24.64 -14.30 -25.56
C PRO A 168 25.23 -14.17 -26.97
N LYS A 169 26.45 -13.63 -27.06
CA LYS A 169 27.24 -13.60 -28.31
C LYS A 169 27.56 -15.03 -28.75
N ALA A 170 27.03 -15.41 -29.91
CA ALA A 170 27.44 -16.60 -30.64
C ALA A 170 28.97 -16.62 -30.83
N ARG A 171 29.63 -17.70 -30.39
CA ARG A 171 30.98 -18.03 -30.81
C ARG A 171 30.92 -18.58 -32.23
N VAL A 172 31.45 -17.83 -33.18
CA VAL A 172 31.82 -18.39 -34.48
C VAL A 172 33.13 -19.15 -34.29
N ILE A 173 33.11 -20.43 -34.67
CA ILE A 173 34.26 -21.35 -34.69
C ILE A 173 35.02 -21.11 -36.00
#